data_AF-A0A6L3ELD8-F1
#
_entry.id   AF-A0A6L3ELD8-F1
#
_cell.length_a   1.000
_cell.length_b   1.000
_cell.length_c   1.000
_cell.angle_alpha   90.00
_cell.angle_beta   90.00
_cell.angle_gamma   90.00
#
_symmetry.space_group_name_H-M   'P 1'
#
loop_
_entity.id
_entity.type
_entity.pdbx_description
1 polymer ?
#
loop_
_entity_poly.entity_id
_entity_poly.type
_entity_poly.pdbx_seq_one_letter_code
_entity_poly.pdbx_strand_id
1 'polypeptide(L)'
;MVAKALESDQKRSVRDWVELASTCYDLVLEPYRAGSVLIKPGARLLTPIPGLPDEGLSATFTRNIALENEDLQFLTWEHPVVEALGDLVLNTERGNATICAIRHRELPRGRVAVECVFVVEAPLFSRPELACYVPPLLVCEIHDETGQRLDPRLDHDAVSAGWVPLKYKASRQVIEIKRQALQGILERAGDSLEQRAGRMLLQHGRPGLETLKEELARLRYLSTVNPNVRPEEIRHHEAMIESVAESIRHPRIRLDAVRVIVGL
;
A
#
# COMPACT_ATOMS: atom_id res chain seq x y z
N MET A 1 -8.84 14.58 -20.31
CA MET A 1 -8.79 14.81 -18.85
C MET A 1 -10.07 14.31 -18.19
N VAL A 2 -11.25 14.79 -18.57
CA VAL A 2 -12.56 14.35 -18.05
C VAL A 2 -12.81 12.83 -18.18
N ALA A 3 -12.56 12.24 -19.35
CA ALA A 3 -12.76 10.79 -19.55
C ALA A 3 -11.86 9.92 -18.65
N LYS A 4 -10.62 10.35 -18.38
CA LYS A 4 -9.70 9.64 -17.47
C LYS A 4 -10.16 9.75 -16.01
N ALA A 5 -10.73 10.89 -15.61
CA ALA A 5 -11.31 11.06 -14.29
C ALA A 5 -12.53 10.14 -14.08
N LEU A 6 -13.42 10.05 -15.07
CA LEU A 6 -14.58 9.14 -15.03
C LEU A 6 -14.17 7.66 -15.00
N GLU A 7 -13.09 7.30 -15.70
CA GLU A 7 -12.54 5.94 -15.68
C GLU A 7 -11.86 5.61 -14.34
N SER A 8 -11.25 6.60 -13.69
CA SER A 8 -10.65 6.48 -12.35
C SER A 8 -11.70 6.22 -11.27
N ASP A 9 -12.88 6.85 -11.38
CA ASP A 9 -14.01 6.64 -10.47
C ASP A 9 -14.49 5.17 -10.44
N GLN A 10 -14.15 4.35 -11.45
CA GLN A 10 -14.64 2.97 -11.62
C GLN A 10 -13.61 1.88 -11.28
N LYS A 11 -12.30 2.20 -11.21
CA LYS A 11 -11.21 1.20 -11.25
C LYS A 11 -10.73 0.71 -9.88
N ARG A 12 -10.96 1.46 -8.80
CA ARG A 12 -10.66 1.06 -7.41
C ARG A 12 -11.70 1.67 -6.50
N SER A 13 -12.56 0.85 -5.92
CA SER A 13 -13.66 1.31 -5.08
C SER A 13 -13.10 1.92 -3.80
N VAL A 14 -13.02 3.26 -3.75
CA VAL A 14 -12.79 4.02 -2.50
C VAL A 14 -13.74 3.52 -1.41
N ARG A 15 -14.98 3.15 -1.80
CA ARG A 15 -15.95 2.53 -0.92
C ARG A 15 -15.41 1.27 -0.25
N ASP A 16 -14.95 0.29 -1.02
CA ASP A 16 -14.52 -1.01 -0.45
C ASP A 16 -13.35 -0.80 0.52
N TRP A 17 -12.46 0.14 0.19
CA TRP A 17 -11.36 0.52 1.05
C TRP A 17 -11.82 1.21 2.34
N VAL A 18 -12.75 2.18 2.26
CA VAL A 18 -13.31 2.86 3.44
C VAL A 18 -14.09 1.86 4.30
N GLU A 19 -14.87 0.96 3.72
CA GLU A 19 -15.62 -0.09 4.44
C GLU A 19 -14.68 -1.03 5.20
N LEU A 20 -13.59 -1.46 4.56
CA LEU A 20 -12.56 -2.28 5.20
C LEU A 20 -11.88 -1.51 6.35
N ALA A 21 -11.42 -0.28 6.09
CA ALA A 21 -10.76 0.56 7.10
C ALA A 21 -11.69 0.81 8.30
N SER A 22 -12.97 1.04 8.04
CA SER A 22 -14.00 1.26 9.06
C SER A 22 -14.17 0.06 9.98
N THR A 23 -14.12 -1.15 9.42
CA THR A 23 -14.16 -2.40 10.20
C THR A 23 -12.93 -2.54 11.11
N CYS A 24 -11.77 -2.05 10.66
CA CYS A 24 -10.53 -2.10 11.45
C CYS A 24 -10.51 -1.04 12.56
N TYR A 25 -10.95 0.19 12.28
CA TYR A 25 -10.80 1.35 13.17
C TYR A 25 -12.06 1.74 13.94
N ASP A 26 -13.11 0.92 13.88
CA ASP A 26 -14.38 1.16 14.56
C ASP A 26 -15.06 2.45 14.08
N LEU A 27 -15.22 2.58 12.76
CA LEU A 27 -16.14 3.56 12.17
C LEU A 27 -17.46 2.91 11.83
N VAL A 28 -18.54 3.65 12.05
CA VAL A 28 -19.90 3.23 11.73
C VAL A 28 -20.28 3.81 10.38
N LEU A 29 -20.57 2.93 9.42
CA LEU A 29 -21.09 3.27 8.10
C LEU A 29 -22.55 2.84 8.03
N GLU A 30 -23.46 3.81 8.07
CA GLU A 30 -24.91 3.57 7.98
C GLU A 30 -25.43 4.03 6.61
N PRO A 31 -26.29 3.24 5.93
CA PRO A 31 -27.04 3.76 4.80
C PRO A 31 -27.88 4.97 5.24
N TYR A 32 -27.81 6.08 4.49
CA TYR A 32 -28.52 7.31 4.84
C TYR A 32 -29.68 7.59 3.89
N ARG A 33 -29.37 7.95 2.64
CA ARG A 33 -30.31 8.05 1.50
C ARG A 33 -29.83 7.15 0.37
N ALA A 34 -30.63 7.00 -0.69
CA ALA A 34 -30.27 6.20 -1.86
C ALA A 34 -28.86 6.58 -2.39
N GLY A 35 -27.94 5.62 -2.35
CA GLY A 35 -26.55 5.80 -2.80
C GLY A 35 -25.68 6.73 -1.95
N SER A 36 -26.06 6.98 -0.69
CA SER A 36 -25.26 7.74 0.28
C SER A 36 -25.12 6.98 1.61
N VAL A 37 -24.12 7.38 2.38
CA VAL A 37 -23.78 6.81 3.69
C VAL A 37 -23.61 7.93 4.70
N LEU A 38 -23.87 7.62 5.96
CA LEU A 38 -23.51 8.42 7.11
C LEU A 38 -22.34 7.74 7.80
N ILE A 39 -21.20 8.41 7.83
CA ILE A 39 -19.97 7.94 8.47
C ILE A 39 -19.89 8.57 9.86
N LYS A 40 -19.73 7.77 10.90
CA LYS A 40 -19.59 8.25 12.29
C LYS A 40 -18.43 7.57 13.02
N PRO A 41 -17.78 8.27 13.96
CA PRO A 41 -16.94 7.63 14.96
C PRO A 41 -17.71 6.54 15.72
N GLY A 42 -17.14 5.34 15.82
CA GLY A 42 -17.65 4.29 16.71
C GLY A 42 -17.19 4.47 18.16
N ALA A 43 -17.81 3.73 19.07
CA ALA A 43 -17.57 3.85 20.51
C ALA A 43 -16.15 3.47 20.97
N ARG A 44 -15.39 2.75 20.12
CA ARG A 44 -14.02 2.28 20.38
C ARG A 44 -13.00 2.92 19.45
N LEU A 45 -13.37 3.97 18.72
CA LEU A 45 -12.42 4.75 17.94
C LEU A 45 -11.36 5.33 18.89
N LEU A 46 -10.10 4.97 18.65
CA LEU A 46 -8.99 5.34 19.55
C LEU A 46 -8.44 6.73 19.27
N THR A 47 -8.60 7.22 18.04
CA THR A 47 -8.00 8.48 17.59
C THR A 47 -9.00 9.20 16.70
N PRO A 48 -9.30 10.49 16.97
CA PRO A 48 -10.16 11.29 16.10
C PRO A 48 -9.62 11.30 14.68
N ILE A 49 -10.52 11.26 13.69
CA ILE A 49 -10.15 11.29 12.28
C ILE A 49 -10.31 12.71 11.77
N PRO A 50 -9.23 13.38 11.33
CA PRO A 50 -9.32 14.68 10.68
C PRO A 50 -10.39 14.70 9.58
N GLY A 51 -11.29 15.70 9.65
CA GLY A 51 -12.39 15.87 8.71
C GLY A 51 -13.64 15.02 8.98
N LEU A 52 -13.65 14.19 10.04
CA LEU A 52 -14.83 13.44 10.48
C LEU A 52 -15.37 14.03 11.79
N PRO A 53 -16.52 14.75 11.77
CA PRO A 53 -17.16 15.27 12.97
C PRO A 53 -17.74 14.17 13.87
N ASP A 54 -17.93 14.48 15.16
CA ASP A 54 -18.53 13.54 16.14
C ASP A 54 -19.99 13.21 15.80
N GLU A 55 -20.73 14.17 15.25
CA GLU A 55 -22.10 13.97 14.74
C GLU A 55 -22.16 13.12 13.46
N GLY A 56 -21.01 12.94 12.79
CA GLY A 56 -20.86 12.21 11.55
C GLY A 56 -20.91 13.06 10.29
N LEU A 57 -20.53 12.42 9.17
CA LEU A 57 -20.45 13.00 7.85
C LEU A 57 -21.38 12.26 6.88
N SER A 58 -22.34 12.98 6.28
CA SER A 58 -23.15 12.47 5.18
C SER A 58 -22.35 12.54 3.88
N ALA A 59 -22.20 11.40 3.22
CA ALA A 59 -21.29 11.28 2.10
C ALA A 59 -21.80 10.32 1.01
N THR A 60 -21.23 10.40 -0.18
CA THR A 60 -21.47 9.47 -1.28
C THR A 60 -20.18 9.15 -2.02
N PHE A 61 -20.12 7.96 -2.59
CA PHE A 61 -19.03 7.52 -3.46
C PHE A 61 -19.35 7.73 -4.94
N THR A 62 -20.52 8.30 -5.25
CA THR A 62 -21.01 8.48 -6.62
C THR A 62 -21.07 9.97 -6.95
N ARG A 63 -20.31 10.40 -7.95
CA ARG A 63 -20.26 11.82 -8.37
C ARG A 63 -21.63 12.39 -8.71
N ASN A 64 -22.45 11.66 -9.48
CA ASN A 64 -23.77 12.15 -9.89
C ASN A 64 -24.69 12.44 -8.69
N ILE A 65 -24.61 11.59 -7.65
CA ILE A 65 -25.39 11.78 -6.43
C ILE A 65 -24.90 13.03 -5.68
N ALA A 66 -23.57 13.24 -5.60
CA ALA A 66 -23.01 14.45 -4.99
C ALA A 66 -23.39 15.72 -5.75
N LEU A 67 -23.42 15.68 -7.08
CA LEU A 67 -23.82 16.83 -7.91
C LEU A 67 -25.29 17.20 -7.72
N GLU A 68 -26.16 16.22 -7.46
CA GLU A 68 -27.58 16.43 -7.20
C GLU A 68 -27.88 16.82 -5.74
N ASN A 69 -26.93 16.64 -4.82
CA ASN A 69 -27.11 16.81 -3.37
C ASN A 69 -25.91 17.55 -2.75
N GLU A 70 -26.00 18.88 -2.65
CA GLU A 70 -24.95 19.73 -2.09
C GLU A 70 -24.61 19.44 -0.61
N ASP A 71 -25.52 18.78 0.12
CA ASP A 71 -25.33 18.36 1.51
C ASP A 71 -24.51 17.08 1.67
N LEU A 72 -24.21 16.37 0.58
CA LEU A 72 -23.39 15.14 0.59
C LEU A 72 -21.95 15.42 0.18
N GLN A 73 -21.00 15.01 1.01
CA GLN A 73 -19.59 15.02 0.63
C GLN A 73 -19.28 13.91 -0.39
N PHE A 74 -18.56 14.24 -1.47
CA PHE A 74 -18.10 13.26 -2.43
C PHE A 74 -16.77 12.64 -1.98
N LEU A 75 -16.79 11.35 -1.62
CA LEU A 75 -15.59 10.65 -1.16
C LEU A 75 -14.75 10.16 -2.34
N THR A 76 -13.58 10.76 -2.49
CA THR A 76 -12.50 10.33 -3.37
C THR A 76 -11.27 9.93 -2.54
N TRP A 77 -10.22 9.44 -3.20
CA TRP A 77 -8.92 9.20 -2.55
C TRP A 77 -8.29 10.45 -1.94
N GLU A 78 -8.69 11.64 -2.39
CA GLU A 78 -8.17 12.96 -1.97
C GLU A 78 -9.06 13.61 -0.90
N HIS A 79 -10.16 12.95 -0.49
CA HIS A 79 -11.03 13.50 0.53
C HIS A 79 -10.32 13.44 1.90
N PRO A 80 -10.36 14.50 2.75
CA PRO A 80 -9.60 14.54 4.00
C PRO A 80 -9.80 13.35 4.93
N VAL A 81 -11.04 12.85 5.04
CA VAL A 81 -11.36 11.63 5.83
C VAL A 81 -10.69 10.38 5.27
N VAL A 82 -10.60 10.25 3.94
CA VAL A 82 -10.00 9.10 3.26
C VAL A 82 -8.47 9.16 3.40
N GLU A 83 -7.87 10.33 3.21
CA GLU A 83 -6.43 10.54 3.47
C GLU A 83 -6.08 10.26 4.94
N ALA A 84 -6.85 10.81 5.88
CA ALA A 84 -6.65 10.61 7.31
C ALA A 84 -6.78 9.14 7.73
N LEU A 85 -7.74 8.40 7.15
CA LEU A 85 -7.84 6.96 7.35
C LEU A 85 -6.62 6.21 6.80
N GLY A 86 -6.08 6.66 5.66
CA GLY A 86 -4.89 6.09 5.03
C GLY A 86 -3.68 6.29 5.91
N ASP A 87 -3.48 7.51 6.41
CA ASP A 87 -2.43 7.84 7.35
C ASP A 87 -2.54 7.03 8.64
N LEU A 88 -3.76 6.83 9.15
CA LEU A 88 -3.99 6.00 10.34
C LEU A 88 -3.59 4.53 10.10
N VAL A 89 -3.92 3.98 8.92
CA VAL A 89 -3.52 2.62 8.54
C VAL A 89 -2.01 2.51 8.40
N LEU A 90 -1.36 3.46 7.73
CA LEU A 90 0.06 3.39 7.39
C LEU A 90 1.00 3.73 8.56
N ASN A 91 0.52 4.51 9.54
CA ASN A 91 1.34 5.00 10.66
C ASN A 91 1.07 4.27 11.99
N THR A 92 0.23 3.24 12.01
CA THR A 92 0.03 2.40 13.20
C THR A 92 0.64 1.02 13.01
N GLU A 93 1.01 0.37 14.11
CA GLU A 93 1.57 -1.00 14.07
C GLU A 93 0.48 -2.08 13.98
N ARG A 94 -0.79 -1.68 13.84
CA ARG A 94 -1.92 -2.59 13.89
C ARG A 94 -1.97 -3.43 12.61
N GLY A 95 -1.66 -4.72 12.75
CA GLY A 95 -1.63 -5.67 11.64
C GLY A 95 -0.23 -6.02 11.16
N ASN A 96 0.82 -5.35 11.66
CA ASN A 96 2.21 -5.59 11.26
C ASN A 96 2.72 -6.97 11.67
N ALA A 97 2.13 -7.60 12.70
CA ALA A 97 2.50 -8.94 13.12
C ALA A 97 1.25 -9.76 13.43
N THR A 98 1.07 -10.87 12.71
CA THR A 98 -0.03 -11.80 12.95
C THR A 98 0.41 -13.25 12.84
N ILE A 99 -0.42 -14.15 13.35
CA ILE A 99 -0.21 -15.60 13.25
C ILE A 99 -1.54 -16.26 12.93
N CYS A 100 -1.52 -17.13 11.93
CA CYS A 100 -2.68 -17.90 11.51
C CYS A 100 -2.29 -19.34 11.20
N ALA A 101 -3.30 -20.18 11.02
CA ALA A 101 -3.11 -21.53 10.53
C ALA A 101 -3.76 -21.70 9.16
N ILE A 102 -3.27 -22.64 8.36
CA ILE A 102 -3.86 -22.97 7.07
C ILE A 102 -3.76 -24.47 6.80
N ARG A 103 -4.72 -24.99 6.02
CA ARG A 103 -4.66 -26.33 5.47
C ARG A 103 -4.28 -26.23 3.98
N HIS A 104 -3.00 -26.38 3.68
CA HIS A 104 -2.49 -26.21 2.31
C HIS A 104 -1.42 -27.25 1.97
N ARG A 105 -1.38 -27.73 0.72
CA ARG A 105 -0.45 -28.79 0.29
C ARG A 105 1.02 -28.40 0.45
N GLU A 106 1.33 -27.13 0.17
CA GLU A 106 2.70 -26.58 0.25
C GLU A 106 3.17 -26.34 1.70
N LEU A 107 2.26 -26.40 2.69
CA LEU A 107 2.62 -26.23 4.10
C LEU A 107 2.03 -27.38 4.95
N PRO A 108 2.74 -28.53 5.03
CA PRO A 108 2.30 -29.69 5.79
C PRO A 108 2.16 -29.41 7.28
N ARG A 109 1.40 -30.27 7.97
CA ARG A 109 1.14 -30.17 9.41
C ARG A 109 2.44 -30.04 10.23
N GLY A 110 2.47 -29.05 11.13
CA GLY A 110 3.58 -28.82 12.06
C GLY A 110 4.79 -28.07 11.49
N ARG A 111 4.75 -27.73 10.19
CA ARG A 111 5.67 -26.77 9.57
C ARG A 111 5.17 -25.35 9.76
N VAL A 112 6.09 -24.40 9.65
CA VAL A 112 5.77 -22.96 9.61
C VAL A 112 6.32 -22.32 8.33
N ALA A 113 5.63 -21.29 7.88
CA ALA A 113 6.13 -20.35 6.90
C ALA A 113 5.92 -18.93 7.41
N VAL A 114 6.63 -17.97 6.85
CA VAL A 114 6.44 -16.55 7.14
C VAL A 114 6.15 -15.85 5.83
N GLU A 115 4.98 -15.23 5.76
CA GLU A 115 4.71 -14.21 4.77
C GLU A 115 5.31 -12.90 5.25
N CYS A 116 6.15 -12.30 4.41
CA CYS A 116 6.83 -11.05 4.65
C CYS A 116 6.32 -10.03 3.65
N VAL A 117 5.84 -8.89 4.14
CA VAL A 117 5.51 -7.73 3.33
C VAL A 117 6.66 -6.75 3.46
N PHE A 118 7.44 -6.61 2.39
CA PHE A 118 8.51 -5.65 2.28
C PHE A 118 8.07 -4.42 1.50
N VAL A 119 8.51 -3.25 1.93
CA VAL A 119 8.44 -2.00 1.19
C VAL A 119 9.83 -1.71 0.63
N VAL A 120 9.93 -1.64 -0.70
CA VAL A 120 11.15 -1.28 -1.42
C VAL A 120 10.97 0.11 -2.02
N GLU A 121 11.72 1.08 -1.55
CA GLU A 121 11.54 2.50 -1.91
C GLU A 121 12.85 3.15 -2.37
N ALA A 122 12.73 4.11 -3.29
CA ALA A 122 13.84 4.98 -3.66
C ALA A 122 14.02 6.05 -2.56
N PRO A 123 15.21 6.23 -1.97
CA PRO A 123 15.45 7.30 -1.00
C PRO A 123 15.44 8.66 -1.70
N LEU A 124 14.31 9.36 -1.64
CA LEU A 124 14.07 10.65 -2.31
C LEU A 124 14.06 11.82 -1.31
N PHE A 125 14.90 11.80 -0.27
CA PHE A 125 14.86 12.75 0.86
C PHE A 125 14.90 14.23 0.45
N SER A 126 15.69 14.57 -0.57
CA SER A 126 15.80 15.95 -1.05
C SER A 126 14.68 16.38 -2.00
N ARG A 127 13.90 15.43 -2.51
CA ARG A 127 12.87 15.64 -3.54
C ARG A 127 11.70 14.64 -3.36
N PRO A 128 10.97 14.68 -2.23
CA PRO A 128 9.90 13.73 -1.94
C PRO A 128 8.77 13.77 -2.97
N GLU A 129 8.59 14.89 -3.67
CA GLU A 129 7.64 15.04 -4.78
C GLU A 129 7.87 14.02 -5.91
N LEU A 130 9.09 13.48 -6.05
CA LEU A 130 9.42 12.49 -7.08
C LEU A 130 8.86 11.08 -6.78
N ALA A 131 8.34 10.86 -5.57
CA ALA A 131 7.71 9.59 -5.20
C ALA A 131 6.48 9.27 -6.06
N CYS A 132 5.83 10.28 -6.68
CA CYS A 132 4.72 10.04 -7.60
C CYS A 132 5.17 9.39 -8.93
N TYR A 133 6.43 9.57 -9.33
CA TYR A 133 7.01 8.93 -10.52
C TYR A 133 7.58 7.55 -10.20
N VAL A 134 8.10 7.35 -8.99
CA VAL A 134 8.65 6.07 -8.55
C VAL A 134 8.07 5.73 -7.18
N PRO A 135 6.82 5.26 -7.14
CA PRO A 135 6.17 4.92 -5.90
C PRO A 135 6.86 3.72 -5.22
N PRO A 136 6.71 3.57 -3.90
CA PRO A 136 7.21 2.40 -3.19
C PRO A 136 6.65 1.09 -3.78
N LEU A 137 7.52 0.10 -3.94
CA LEU A 137 7.16 -1.22 -4.40
C LEU A 137 6.88 -2.12 -3.18
N LEU A 138 5.66 -2.64 -3.11
CA LEU A 138 5.29 -3.68 -2.15
C LEU A 138 5.70 -5.05 -2.70
N VAL A 139 6.49 -5.80 -1.91
CA VAL A 139 6.91 -7.16 -2.21
C VAL A 139 6.39 -8.08 -1.12
N CYS A 140 5.34 -8.85 -1.44
CA CYS A 140 4.82 -9.88 -0.54
C CYS A 140 5.38 -11.24 -0.95
N GLU A 141 6.02 -11.92 -0.01
CA GLU A 141 6.63 -13.23 -0.27
C GLU A 141 6.47 -14.18 0.90
N ILE A 142 6.24 -15.45 0.60
CA ILE A 142 6.08 -16.49 1.61
C ILE A 142 7.29 -17.41 1.58
N HIS A 143 7.94 -17.58 2.73
CA HIS A 143 9.15 -18.39 2.89
C HIS A 143 8.96 -19.47 3.95
N ASP A 144 9.40 -20.70 3.65
CA ASP A 144 9.34 -21.82 4.61
C ASP A 144 10.57 -21.88 5.53
N GLU A 145 10.57 -22.82 6.49
CA GLU A 145 11.69 -23.04 7.44
C GLU A 145 13.06 -23.27 6.77
N THR A 146 13.10 -23.72 5.52
CA THR A 146 14.35 -23.95 4.77
C THR A 146 14.86 -22.67 4.10
N GLY A 147 14.06 -21.61 4.09
CA GLY A 147 14.31 -20.39 3.31
C GLY A 147 13.88 -20.51 1.85
N GLN A 148 13.11 -21.54 1.49
CA GLN A 148 12.55 -21.65 0.15
C GLN A 148 11.32 -20.73 0.04
N ARG A 149 11.29 -19.95 -1.04
CA ARG A 149 10.10 -19.19 -1.43
C ARG A 149 9.00 -20.13 -1.93
N LEU A 150 7.81 -19.98 -1.37
CA LEU A 150 6.63 -20.78 -1.68
C LEU A 150 5.75 -20.20 -2.78
N ASP A 151 5.88 -18.91 -3.10
CA ASP A 151 5.17 -18.30 -4.23
C ASP A 151 5.62 -18.91 -5.57
N PRO A 152 4.73 -19.01 -6.58
CA PRO A 152 3.29 -18.70 -6.51
C PRO A 152 2.45 -19.89 -6.02
N ARG A 153 3.05 -20.95 -5.46
CA ARG A 153 2.31 -22.16 -5.05
C ARG A 153 1.50 -21.93 -3.77
N LEU A 154 1.99 -21.08 -2.87
CA LEU A 154 1.26 -20.53 -1.74
C LEU A 154 1.57 -19.04 -1.71
N ASP A 155 0.56 -18.20 -1.94
CA ASP A 155 0.67 -16.74 -2.03
C ASP A 155 -0.27 -16.03 -1.03
N HIS A 156 -0.26 -14.70 -1.04
CA HIS A 156 -1.07 -13.86 -0.16
C HIS A 156 -2.56 -14.20 -0.22
N ASP A 157 -3.11 -14.32 -1.43
CA ASP A 157 -4.53 -14.52 -1.66
C ASP A 157 -4.97 -15.91 -1.17
N ALA A 158 -4.17 -16.95 -1.43
CA ALA A 158 -4.42 -18.29 -0.93
C ALA A 158 -4.43 -18.31 0.62
N VAL A 159 -3.52 -17.58 1.27
CA VAL A 159 -3.52 -17.47 2.73
C VAL A 159 -4.70 -16.66 3.25
N SER A 160 -4.99 -15.52 2.65
CA SER A 160 -6.09 -14.63 3.04
C SER A 160 -7.47 -15.24 2.83
N ALA A 161 -7.63 -16.17 1.88
CA ALA A 161 -8.86 -16.94 1.69
C ALA A 161 -8.95 -18.19 2.59
N GLY A 162 -7.82 -18.79 2.95
CA GLY A 162 -7.76 -20.11 3.61
C GLY A 162 -7.38 -20.12 5.08
N TRP A 163 -7.13 -18.95 5.69
CA TRP A 163 -6.66 -18.88 7.06
C TRP A 163 -7.72 -19.32 8.08
N VAL A 164 -7.24 -19.89 9.18
CA VAL A 164 -8.02 -20.29 10.35
C VAL A 164 -7.39 -19.65 11.60
N PRO A 165 -8.19 -19.10 12.53
CA PRO A 165 -7.67 -18.53 13.75
C PRO A 165 -6.99 -19.59 14.63
N LEU A 166 -5.85 -19.24 15.20
CA LEU A 166 -5.20 -20.03 16.25
C LEU A 166 -5.55 -19.47 17.63
N LYS A 167 -5.81 -20.38 18.58
CA LYS A 167 -6.00 -20.00 19.99
C LYS A 167 -4.70 -19.39 20.53
N TYR A 168 -4.82 -18.32 21.32
CA TYR A 168 -3.69 -17.57 21.89
C TYR A 168 -2.58 -18.46 22.49
N LYS A 169 -2.95 -19.46 23.30
CA LYS A 169 -1.99 -20.39 23.90
C LYS A 169 -1.20 -21.21 22.86
N ALA A 170 -1.87 -21.68 21.81
CA ALA A 170 -1.23 -22.43 20.72
C ALA A 170 -0.32 -21.52 19.89
N SER A 171 -0.78 -20.31 19.58
CA SER A 171 0.01 -19.29 18.87
C SER A 171 1.32 -19.00 19.61
N ARG A 172 1.24 -18.72 20.93
CA ARG A 172 2.42 -18.44 21.76
C ARG A 172 3.39 -19.62 21.79
N GLN A 173 2.88 -20.84 21.94
CA GLN A 173 3.72 -22.05 21.95
C GLN A 173 4.45 -22.25 20.62
N VAL A 174 3.78 -22.02 19.48
CA VAL A 174 4.44 -22.10 18.15
C VAL A 174 5.56 -21.08 18.04
N ILE A 175 5.31 -19.81 18.41
CA ILE A 175 6.34 -18.76 18.36
C ILE A 175 7.52 -19.10 19.28
N GLU A 176 7.28 -19.60 20.50
CA GLU A 176 8.33 -19.98 21.43
C GLU A 176 9.19 -21.14 20.90
N ILE A 177 8.56 -22.19 20.35
CA ILE A 177 9.25 -23.36 19.80
C ILE A 177 10.02 -23.03 18.52
N LYS A 178 9.43 -22.21 17.64
CA LYS A 178 9.96 -21.93 16.29
C LYS A 178 10.75 -20.64 16.20
N ARG A 179 10.99 -19.92 17.30
CA ARG A 179 11.64 -18.59 17.32
C ARG A 179 12.89 -18.50 16.44
N GLN A 180 13.84 -19.43 16.62
CA GLN A 180 15.10 -19.42 15.86
C GLN A 180 14.87 -19.70 14.36
N ALA A 181 13.94 -20.61 14.03
CA ALA A 181 13.59 -20.87 12.64
C ALA A 181 12.96 -19.63 12.00
N LEU A 182 12.00 -18.98 12.68
CA LEU A 182 11.35 -17.75 12.20
C LEU A 182 12.34 -16.61 11.96
N GLN A 183 13.29 -16.39 12.89
CA GLN A 183 14.36 -15.41 12.72
C GLN A 183 15.21 -15.72 11.47
N GLY A 184 15.61 -16.98 11.30
CA GLY A 184 16.37 -17.38 10.12
C GLY A 184 15.58 -17.25 8.80
N ILE A 185 14.25 -17.42 8.82
CA ILE A 185 13.41 -17.16 7.65
C ILE A 185 13.45 -15.68 7.28
N LEU A 186 13.25 -14.80 8.27
CA LEU A 186 13.22 -13.35 8.06
C LEU A 186 14.56 -12.81 7.53
N GLU A 187 15.68 -13.26 8.11
CA GLU A 187 17.03 -12.90 7.66
C GLU A 187 17.26 -13.31 6.20
N ARG A 188 17.00 -14.58 5.85
CA ARG A 188 17.17 -15.07 4.48
C ARG A 188 16.24 -14.42 3.47
N ALA A 189 15.01 -14.10 3.88
CA ALA A 189 14.06 -13.38 3.03
C ALA A 189 14.56 -11.96 2.73
N GLY A 190 15.10 -11.27 3.74
CA GLY A 190 15.75 -9.95 3.59
C GLY A 190 16.94 -10.00 2.64
N ASP A 191 17.91 -10.90 2.90
CA ASP A 191 19.11 -11.06 2.08
C ASP A 191 18.77 -11.38 0.61
N SER A 192 17.78 -12.26 0.40
CA SER A 192 17.30 -12.65 -0.93
C SER A 192 16.63 -11.49 -1.67
N LEU A 193 15.91 -10.62 -0.96
CA LEU A 193 15.28 -9.44 -1.54
C LEU A 193 16.32 -8.37 -1.88
N GLU A 194 17.29 -8.11 -1.00
CA GLU A 194 18.38 -7.14 -1.21
C GLU A 194 19.09 -7.33 -2.54
N GLN A 195 19.39 -8.58 -2.91
CA GLN A 195 20.09 -8.92 -4.16
C GLN A 195 19.33 -8.54 -5.43
N ARG A 196 18.01 -8.35 -5.36
CA ARG A 196 17.15 -8.08 -6.52
C ARG A 196 16.31 -6.80 -6.41
N ALA A 197 16.27 -6.18 -5.23
CA ALA A 197 15.45 -5.00 -4.94
C ALA A 197 15.67 -3.87 -5.96
N GLY A 198 16.92 -3.54 -6.29
CA GLY A 198 17.22 -2.46 -7.23
C GLY A 198 16.68 -2.73 -8.64
N ARG A 199 16.75 -3.99 -9.10
CA ARG A 199 16.17 -4.40 -10.40
C ARG A 199 14.65 -4.34 -10.38
N MET A 200 14.04 -4.82 -9.29
CA MET A 200 12.58 -4.79 -9.13
C MET A 200 12.06 -3.36 -9.07
N LEU A 201 12.72 -2.49 -8.31
CA LEU A 201 12.37 -1.08 -8.20
C LEU A 201 12.56 -0.34 -9.52
N LEU A 202 13.65 -0.61 -10.26
CA LEU A 202 13.85 -0.04 -11.60
C LEU A 202 12.73 -0.46 -12.57
N GLN A 203 12.36 -1.74 -12.56
CA GLN A 203 11.26 -2.23 -13.39
C GLN A 203 9.92 -1.60 -13.01
N HIS A 204 9.67 -1.44 -11.70
CA HIS A 204 8.47 -0.83 -11.18
C HIS A 204 8.38 0.68 -11.51
N GLY A 205 9.48 1.42 -11.34
CA GLY A 205 9.58 2.86 -11.59
C GLY A 205 9.78 3.24 -13.07
N ARG A 206 10.01 2.28 -13.96
CA ARG A 206 10.26 2.54 -15.39
C ARG A 206 9.18 3.44 -16.03
N PRO A 207 7.87 3.21 -15.84
CA PRO A 207 6.85 4.05 -16.45
C PRO A 207 6.96 5.52 -16.05
N GLY A 208 7.20 5.83 -14.76
CA GLY A 208 7.32 7.22 -14.32
C GLY A 208 8.63 7.88 -14.78
N LEU A 209 9.73 7.11 -14.85
CA LEU A 209 10.96 7.59 -15.47
C LEU A 209 10.78 7.94 -16.95
N GLU A 210 10.02 7.14 -17.70
CA GLU A 210 9.71 7.47 -19.10
C GLU A 210 8.82 8.72 -19.21
N THR A 211 7.83 8.89 -18.32
CA THR A 211 7.05 10.14 -18.24
C THR A 211 7.95 11.36 -18.04
N LEU A 212 8.90 11.33 -17.10
CA LEU A 212 9.83 12.43 -16.87
C LEU A 212 10.70 12.74 -18.10
N LYS A 213 11.14 11.70 -18.81
CA LYS A 213 11.93 11.86 -20.05
C LYS A 213 11.11 12.45 -21.19
N GLU A 214 9.86 12.04 -21.34
CA GLU A 214 8.93 12.60 -22.32
C GLU A 214 8.65 14.09 -22.03
N GLU A 215 8.45 14.44 -20.76
CA GLU A 215 8.27 15.83 -20.32
C GLU A 215 9.52 16.68 -20.64
N LEU A 216 10.72 16.17 -20.33
CA LEU A 216 11.98 16.85 -20.68
C LEU A 216 12.13 17.02 -22.19
N ALA A 217 11.83 16.00 -22.99
CA ALA A 217 11.88 16.08 -24.45
C ALA A 217 10.91 17.14 -24.99
N ARG A 218 9.69 17.20 -24.42
CA ARG A 218 8.70 18.22 -24.77
C ARG A 218 9.17 19.63 -24.39
N LEU A 219 9.76 19.82 -23.21
CA LEU A 219 10.30 21.12 -22.78
C LEU A 219 11.44 21.59 -23.68
N ARG A 220 12.35 20.69 -24.06
CA ARG A 220 13.43 20.98 -25.01
C ARG A 220 12.90 21.33 -26.40
N TYR A 221 11.84 20.67 -26.86
CA TYR A 221 11.20 21.07 -28.12
C TYR A 221 10.58 22.47 -27.99
N LEU A 222 9.84 22.74 -26.92
CA LEU A 222 9.19 24.04 -26.72
C LEU A 222 10.19 25.19 -26.61
N SER A 223 11.37 24.99 -26.03
CA SER A 223 12.39 26.05 -25.98
C SER A 223 12.94 26.45 -27.34
N THR A 224 12.80 25.60 -28.37
CA THR A 224 13.20 25.95 -29.75
C THR A 224 12.21 26.88 -30.45
N VAL A 225 10.95 26.90 -30.01
CA VAL A 225 9.85 27.66 -30.64
C VAL A 225 9.23 28.72 -29.73
N ASN A 226 9.56 28.72 -28.43
CA ASN A 226 9.00 29.63 -27.43
C ASN A 226 10.11 30.15 -26.49
N PRO A 227 10.50 31.44 -26.58
CA PRO A 227 11.55 32.02 -25.76
C PRO A 227 11.18 32.15 -24.28
N ASN A 228 9.91 31.93 -23.90
CA ASN A 228 9.47 31.95 -22.51
C ASN A 228 9.86 30.68 -21.73
N VAL A 229 10.32 29.63 -22.41
CA VAL A 229 10.85 28.44 -21.72
C VAL A 229 12.25 28.76 -21.23
N ARG A 230 12.42 28.79 -19.91
CA ARG A 230 13.66 29.23 -19.30
C ARG A 230 14.65 28.06 -19.19
N PRO A 231 15.96 28.28 -19.38
CA PRO A 231 16.96 27.22 -19.28
C PRO A 231 16.99 26.49 -17.92
N GLU A 232 16.61 27.18 -16.84
CA GLU A 232 16.47 26.58 -15.51
C GLU A 232 15.39 25.50 -15.43
N GLU A 233 14.32 25.58 -16.23
CA GLU A 233 13.24 24.59 -16.24
C GLU A 233 13.75 23.27 -16.85
N ILE A 234 14.53 23.36 -17.93
CA ILE A 234 15.18 22.19 -18.55
C ILE A 234 16.16 21.55 -17.56
N ARG A 235 17.04 22.36 -16.93
CA ARG A 235 17.99 21.86 -15.93
C ARG A 235 17.29 21.24 -14.72
N HIS A 236 16.14 21.78 -14.31
CA HIS A 236 15.36 21.23 -13.22
C HIS A 236 14.86 19.82 -13.54
N HIS A 237 14.30 19.60 -14.74
CA HIS A 237 13.86 18.27 -15.19
C HIS A 237 15.02 17.28 -15.39
N GLU A 238 16.16 17.74 -15.91
CA GLU A 238 17.38 16.91 -15.98
C GLU A 238 17.80 16.42 -14.59
N ALA A 239 17.83 17.33 -13.62
CA ALA A 239 18.16 17.00 -12.23
C ALA A 239 17.11 16.08 -11.56
N MET A 240 15.82 16.20 -11.92
CA MET A 240 14.80 15.26 -11.45
C MET A 240 15.09 13.84 -11.93
N ILE A 241 15.35 13.65 -13.24
CA ILE A 241 15.64 12.34 -13.83
C ILE A 241 16.90 11.74 -13.20
N GLU A 242 17.95 12.53 -13.04
CA GLU A 242 19.20 12.09 -12.42
C GLU A 242 18.97 11.67 -10.95
N SER A 243 18.25 12.47 -10.17
CA SER A 243 17.90 12.16 -8.79
C SER A 243 17.14 10.84 -8.67
N VAL A 244 16.12 10.61 -9.51
CA VAL A 244 15.37 9.35 -9.50
C VAL A 244 16.25 8.17 -9.89
N ALA A 245 17.04 8.32 -10.96
CA ALA A 245 17.89 7.25 -11.47
C ALA A 245 18.95 6.82 -10.44
N GLU A 246 19.52 7.78 -9.71
CA GLU A 246 20.48 7.49 -8.65
C GLU A 246 19.81 6.85 -7.42
N SER A 247 18.67 7.37 -6.97
CA SER A 247 17.95 6.79 -5.83
C SER A 247 17.50 5.35 -6.09
N ILE A 248 17.10 4.99 -7.32
CA ILE A 248 16.73 3.60 -7.65
C ILE A 248 17.90 2.62 -7.52
N ARG A 249 19.16 3.06 -7.71
CA ARG A 249 20.34 2.18 -7.60
C ARG A 249 20.60 1.73 -6.16
N HIS A 250 20.13 2.52 -5.19
CA HIS A 250 20.32 2.29 -3.77
C HIS A 250 18.96 2.22 -3.06
N PRO A 251 18.13 1.20 -3.35
CA PRO A 251 16.81 1.09 -2.76
C PRO A 251 16.95 0.91 -1.25
N ARG A 252 16.05 1.55 -0.50
CA ARG A 252 15.82 1.24 0.90
C ARG A 252 14.79 0.12 0.97
N ILE A 253 15.06 -0.87 1.81
CA ILE A 253 14.14 -1.99 2.06
C ILE A 253 13.72 -1.94 3.51
N ARG A 254 12.43 -2.06 3.75
CA ARG A 254 11.84 -2.15 5.08
C ARG A 254 10.91 -3.35 5.14
N LEU A 255 11.06 -4.18 6.17
CA LEU A 255 10.03 -5.15 6.54
C LEU A 255 8.90 -4.41 7.23
N ASP A 256 7.72 -4.42 6.61
CA ASP A 256 6.56 -3.65 7.04
C ASP A 256 5.60 -4.50 7.86
N ALA A 257 5.30 -5.71 7.37
CA ALA A 257 4.43 -6.65 8.06
C ALA A 257 4.91 -8.10 7.92
N VAL A 258 4.53 -8.93 8.90
CA VAL A 258 4.79 -10.37 8.94
C VAL A 258 3.53 -11.13 9.34
N ARG A 259 3.27 -12.24 8.65
CA ARG A 259 2.26 -13.22 9.04
C ARG A 259 2.93 -14.59 9.19
N VAL A 260 2.98 -15.09 10.41
CA VAL A 260 3.41 -16.47 10.69
C VAL A 260 2.28 -17.41 10.33
N ILE A 261 2.56 -18.37 9.46
CA ILE A 261 1.58 -19.30 8.93
C ILE A 261 1.94 -20.71 9.43
N VAL A 262 0.98 -21.38 10.07
CA VAL A 262 1.14 -22.74 10.62
C VAL A 262 0.37 -23.75 9.77
N GLY A 263 1.04 -24.81 9.32
CA GLY A 263 0.38 -25.90 8.60
C GLY A 263 -0.47 -26.79 9.53
N LEU A 264 -1.71 -27.09 9.13
CA LEU A 264 -2.67 -27.96 9.83
C LEU A 264 -2.83 -29.35 9.22
#